data_AF-A0A1F2UU26-F1
#
_entry.id   AF-A0A1F2UU26-F1
#
_cell.length_a   1.000
_cell.length_b   1.000
_cell.length_c   1.000
_cell.angle_alpha   90.00
_cell.angle_beta   90.00
_cell.angle_gamma   90.00
#
_symmetry.space_group_name_H-M   'P 1'
#
loop_
_entity.id
_entity.type
_entity.pdbx_description
1 polymer ?
#
loop_
_entity_poly.entity_id
_entity_poly.type
_entity_poly.pdbx_seq_one_letter_code
_entity_poly.pdbx_strand_id
1 'polypeptide(L)'
;MSSSIVLIGPADALPALQERLQSGAEVQTFTESEAIEALDHIIRTKPAIIALDNDFSSTTRGTALINRIKDDPALRACEVRVIAHDSEISRVAVKRGHAGGAAVAVDEPKPALDQKGTRRAPRVRIKDGVDVAVDGNPAALVDLSTVGAQVVSPTVLKPNQRVRVIIGDGKVPLRCNGSIAWAAFEMPKGMPTRYRAGIDFGLTADADGVHNFAQKHKKS
;
A
#
# COMPACT_ATOMS: atom_id res chain seq x y z
N MET A 1 8.16 -5.12 31.59
CA MET A 1 7.32 -6.04 30.80
C MET A 1 8.14 -6.44 29.59
N SER A 2 8.42 -7.71 29.40
CA SER A 2 9.18 -8.18 28.24
C SER A 2 8.37 -7.90 26.97
N SER A 3 8.98 -7.24 25.99
CA SER A 3 8.34 -6.97 24.70
C SER A 3 8.32 -8.28 23.92
N SER A 4 7.13 -8.80 23.58
CA SER A 4 6.98 -9.97 22.70
C SER A 4 6.88 -9.51 21.25
N ILE A 5 7.66 -10.14 20.39
CA ILE A 5 7.72 -9.89 18.96
C ILE A 5 7.38 -11.19 18.22
N VAL A 6 6.49 -11.12 17.24
CA VAL A 6 6.27 -12.22 16.30
C VAL A 6 6.94 -11.88 14.98
N LEU A 7 7.83 -12.74 14.47
CA LEU A 7 8.53 -12.59 13.20
C LEU A 7 8.04 -13.64 12.19
N ILE A 8 7.67 -13.22 10.98
CA ILE A 8 7.16 -14.11 9.94
C ILE A 8 7.94 -13.90 8.64
N GLY A 9 8.49 -14.97 8.07
CA GLY A 9 9.27 -14.88 6.83
C GLY A 9 9.71 -16.23 6.26
N PRO A 10 10.49 -16.23 5.17
CA PRO A 10 11.08 -17.44 4.60
C PRO A 10 12.01 -18.14 5.60
N ALA A 11 12.00 -19.47 5.64
CA ALA A 11 12.77 -20.26 6.62
C ALA A 11 14.29 -19.97 6.60
N ASP A 12 14.84 -19.68 5.43
CA ASP A 12 16.23 -19.32 5.20
C ASP A 12 16.57 -17.88 5.61
N ALA A 13 15.59 -16.98 5.60
CA ALA A 13 15.75 -15.57 5.99
C ALA A 13 15.55 -15.31 7.49
N LEU A 14 14.80 -16.17 8.20
CA LEU A 14 14.44 -15.97 9.60
C LEU A 14 15.64 -15.76 10.55
N PRO A 15 16.74 -16.53 10.48
CA PRO A 15 17.88 -16.33 11.38
C PRO A 15 18.50 -14.93 11.25
N ALA A 16 18.73 -14.48 10.02
CA ALA A 16 19.30 -13.16 9.74
C ALA A 16 18.35 -12.02 10.14
N LEU A 17 17.04 -12.21 9.99
CA LEU A 17 16.04 -11.25 10.43
C LEU A 17 15.90 -11.20 11.96
N GLN A 18 16.05 -12.34 12.64
CA GLN A 18 15.98 -12.45 14.10
C GLN A 18 17.17 -11.74 14.78
N GLU A 19 18.38 -11.88 14.26
CA GLU A 19 19.57 -11.18 14.77
C GLU A 19 19.45 -9.65 14.71
N ARG A 20 18.64 -9.13 13.78
CA ARG A 20 18.38 -7.70 13.60
C ARG A 20 17.30 -7.16 14.55
N LEU A 21 16.52 -8.03 15.17
CA LEU A 21 15.52 -7.64 16.17
C LEU A 21 16.21 -7.45 17.52
N GLN A 22 15.71 -6.49 18.31
CA GLN A 22 16.36 -6.03 19.54
C GLN A 22 16.68 -7.19 20.51
N SER A 23 17.92 -7.26 21.01
CA SER A 23 18.47 -8.36 21.83
C SER A 23 17.86 -8.55 23.23
N GLY A 24 16.72 -7.92 23.54
CA GLY A 24 16.02 -8.02 24.83
C GLY A 24 14.53 -8.34 24.73
N ALA A 25 14.02 -8.59 23.53
CA ALA A 25 12.63 -8.95 23.27
C ALA A 25 12.49 -10.46 23.03
N GLU A 26 11.39 -11.06 23.49
CA GLU A 26 11.08 -12.46 23.21
C GLU A 26 10.55 -12.55 21.77
N VAL A 27 11.35 -13.12 20.86
CA VAL A 27 11.01 -13.24 19.44
C VAL A 27 10.49 -14.64 19.16
N GLN A 28 9.20 -14.74 18.81
CA GLN A 28 8.60 -15.96 18.29
C GLN A 28 8.64 -15.93 16.76
N THR A 29 9.24 -16.94 16.14
CA THR A 29 9.38 -17.02 14.67
C THR A 29 8.34 -17.97 14.08
N PHE A 30 7.87 -17.64 12.88
CA PHE A 30 7.03 -18.50 12.04
C PHE A 30 7.50 -18.40 10.59
N THR A 31 7.47 -19.51 9.88
CA THR A 31 7.72 -19.53 8.44
C THR A 31 6.53 -19.00 7.66
N GLU A 32 6.74 -18.64 6.39
CA GLU A 32 5.66 -18.26 5.48
C GLU A 32 4.60 -19.36 5.27
N SER A 33 4.96 -20.63 5.51
CA SER A 33 4.04 -21.77 5.46
C SER A 33 3.15 -21.86 6.70
N GLU A 34 3.61 -21.30 7.82
CA GLU A 34 2.93 -21.31 9.13
C GLU A 34 2.13 -20.03 9.38
N ALA A 35 1.87 -19.21 8.34
CA ALA A 35 1.22 -17.90 8.48
C ALA A 35 -0.17 -17.95 9.16
N ILE A 36 -0.90 -19.06 9.05
CA ILE A 36 -2.19 -19.25 9.73
C ILE A 36 -1.98 -19.47 11.23
N GLU A 37 -1.02 -20.32 11.60
CA GLU A 37 -0.65 -20.59 12.99
C GLU A 37 -0.08 -19.33 13.65
N ALA A 38 0.70 -18.55 12.90
CA ALA A 38 1.20 -17.25 13.31
C ALA A 38 0.05 -16.28 13.65
N LEU A 39 -1.01 -16.26 12.84
CA LEU A 39 -2.19 -15.43 13.10
C LEU A 39 -2.91 -15.85 14.38
N ASP A 40 -3.16 -17.15 14.57
CA ASP A 40 -3.80 -17.67 15.77
C ASP A 40 -2.98 -17.35 17.03
N HIS A 41 -1.65 -17.45 16.92
CA HIS A 41 -0.74 -17.05 17.98
C HIS A 41 -0.84 -15.54 18.27
N ILE A 42 -0.78 -14.69 17.25
CA ILE A 42 -0.89 -13.23 17.37
C ILE A 42 -2.20 -12.82 18.06
N ILE A 43 -3.33 -13.43 17.70
CA ILE A 43 -4.65 -13.15 18.30
C ILE A 43 -4.65 -13.50 19.80
N ARG A 44 -3.97 -14.58 20.19
CA ARG A 44 -3.90 -15.04 21.59
C ARG A 44 -2.94 -14.23 22.43
N THR A 45 -1.74 -13.95 21.92
CA THR A 45 -0.65 -13.33 22.69
C THR A 45 -0.62 -11.81 22.60
N LYS A 46 -1.23 -11.23 21.55
CA LYS A 46 -1.30 -9.78 21.30
C LYS A 46 0.09 -9.13 21.45
N PRO A 47 1.08 -9.57 20.64
CA PRO A 47 2.45 -9.10 20.75
C PRO A 47 2.53 -7.58 20.51
N ALA A 48 3.55 -6.95 21.07
CA ALA A 48 3.76 -5.52 20.85
C ALA A 48 4.13 -5.22 19.39
N ILE A 49 4.92 -6.11 18.77
CA ILE A 49 5.40 -5.97 17.41
C ILE A 49 5.15 -7.25 16.61
N ILE A 50 4.67 -7.10 15.38
CA ILE A 50 4.54 -8.14 14.38
C ILE A 50 5.46 -7.75 13.22
N ALA A 51 6.61 -8.42 13.12
CA ALA A 51 7.58 -8.24 12.07
C ALA A 51 7.30 -9.22 10.92
N LEU A 52 7.31 -8.73 9.68
CA LEU A 52 7.23 -9.55 8.48
C LEU A 52 8.45 -9.29 7.61
N ASP A 53 8.95 -10.35 7.00
CA ASP A 53 9.89 -10.22 5.89
C ASP A 53 9.28 -9.43 4.72
N ASN A 54 10.11 -8.65 4.02
CA ASN A 54 9.70 -7.83 2.89
C ASN A 54 9.16 -8.67 1.73
N ASP A 55 9.87 -9.75 1.39
CA ASP A 55 9.51 -10.56 0.23
C ASP A 55 8.22 -11.34 0.53
N PHE A 56 8.12 -11.91 1.74
CA PHE A 56 6.88 -12.51 2.23
C PHE A 56 5.72 -11.52 2.30
N SER A 57 5.93 -10.30 2.81
CA SER A 57 4.88 -9.27 2.93
C SER A 57 4.29 -8.88 1.56
N SER A 58 5.09 -9.02 0.51
CA SER A 58 4.69 -8.74 -0.87
C SER A 58 3.88 -9.87 -1.53
N THR A 59 3.85 -11.06 -0.91
CA THR A 59 3.05 -12.20 -1.38
C THR A 59 1.56 -12.01 -1.09
N THR A 60 0.71 -12.75 -1.82
CA THR A 60 -0.75 -12.80 -1.54
C THR A 60 -1.04 -13.23 -0.11
N ARG A 61 -0.30 -14.21 0.41
CA ARG A 61 -0.47 -14.75 1.76
C ARG A 61 -0.07 -13.73 2.82
N GLY A 62 1.09 -13.07 2.66
CA GLY A 62 1.54 -12.02 3.56
C GLY A 62 0.62 -10.80 3.57
N THR A 63 0.13 -10.37 2.40
CA THR A 63 -0.83 -9.26 2.30
C THR A 63 -2.16 -9.59 2.98
N ALA A 64 -2.68 -10.82 2.79
CA ALA A 64 -3.91 -11.26 3.44
C ALA A 64 -3.77 -11.30 4.96
N LEU A 65 -2.61 -11.75 5.46
CA LEU A 65 -2.29 -11.76 6.88
C LEU A 65 -2.27 -10.35 7.47
N ILE A 66 -1.57 -9.41 6.81
CA ILE A 66 -1.50 -8.00 7.24
C ILE A 66 -2.90 -7.37 7.29
N ASN A 67 -3.74 -7.61 6.29
CA ASN A 67 -5.10 -7.07 6.28
C ASN A 67 -5.94 -7.65 7.42
N ARG A 68 -5.83 -8.96 7.68
CA ARG A 68 -6.57 -9.61 8.76
C ARG A 68 -6.15 -9.10 10.14
N ILE A 69 -4.86 -8.83 10.34
CA ILE A 69 -4.35 -8.19 11.56
C ILE A 69 -4.89 -6.76 11.69
N LYS A 70 -4.92 -5.99 10.60
CA LYS A 70 -5.42 -4.60 10.59
C LYS A 70 -6.93 -4.49 10.81
N ASP A 71 -7.69 -5.47 10.34
CA ASP A 71 -9.14 -5.48 10.43
C ASP A 71 -9.63 -6.02 11.79
N ASP A 72 -8.79 -6.74 12.54
CA ASP A 72 -9.11 -7.23 13.88
C ASP A 72 -9.03 -6.12 14.95
N PRO A 73 -10.15 -5.73 15.58
CA PRO A 73 -10.15 -4.71 16.63
C PRO A 73 -9.30 -5.08 17.86
N ALA A 74 -9.12 -6.37 18.15
CA ALA A 74 -8.36 -6.84 19.30
C ALA A 74 -6.84 -6.67 19.12
N LEU A 75 -6.37 -6.50 17.89
CA LEU A 75 -4.95 -6.35 17.52
C LEU A 75 -4.54 -4.90 17.28
N ARG A 76 -5.40 -3.92 17.60
CA ARG A 76 -5.14 -2.48 17.39
C ARG A 76 -3.89 -1.95 18.10
N ALA A 77 -3.48 -2.60 19.19
CA ALA A 77 -2.30 -2.22 19.95
C ALA A 77 -1.00 -2.78 19.35
N CYS A 78 -1.09 -3.76 18.45
CA CYS A 78 0.05 -4.39 17.82
C CYS A 78 0.63 -3.49 16.71
N GLU A 79 1.94 -3.34 16.68
CA GLU A 79 2.65 -2.61 15.63
C GLU A 79 3.09 -3.58 14.52
N VAL A 80 2.69 -3.35 13.28
CA VAL A 80 3.13 -4.17 12.14
C VAL A 80 4.33 -3.52 11.44
N ARG A 81 5.45 -4.25 11.35
CA ARG A 81 6.70 -3.80 10.70
C ARG A 81 7.09 -4.74 9.57
N VAL A 82 7.52 -4.17 8.45
CA VAL A 82 8.12 -4.94 7.35
C VAL A 82 9.63 -4.71 7.32
N ILE A 83 10.40 -5.79 7.28
CA ILE A 83 11.87 -5.78 7.32
C ILE A 83 12.43 -6.22 5.97
N ALA A 84 13.23 -5.38 5.32
CA ALA A 84 13.90 -5.72 4.06
C ALA A 84 15.25 -6.41 4.28
N HIS A 85 15.59 -7.34 3.37
CA HIS A 85 16.86 -8.06 3.33
C HIS A 85 18.07 -7.14 3.13
N ASP A 86 17.92 -6.06 2.37
CA ASP A 86 19.00 -5.10 2.10
C ASP A 86 18.72 -3.77 2.83
N SER A 87 19.64 -3.43 3.74
CA SER A 87 19.87 -2.13 4.38
C SER A 87 18.67 -1.27 4.84
N GLU A 88 18.59 -1.02 6.17
CA GLU A 88 18.03 0.18 6.82
C GLU A 88 16.55 0.61 6.57
N ILE A 89 15.76 -0.09 5.75
CA ILE A 89 14.37 0.32 5.50
C ILE A 89 13.39 -0.57 6.29
N SER A 90 13.19 -0.23 7.57
CA SER A 90 12.01 -0.70 8.31
C SER A 90 10.79 0.12 7.86
N ARG A 91 9.96 -0.45 6.98
CA ARG A 91 8.69 0.20 6.61
C ARG A 91 7.69 -0.06 7.73
N VAL A 92 7.43 0.95 8.55
CA VAL A 92 6.36 0.91 9.55
C VAL A 92 5.02 0.98 8.80
N ALA A 93 4.24 -0.10 8.86
CA ALA A 93 2.85 -0.07 8.38
C ALA A 93 2.04 0.72 9.42
N VAL A 94 1.95 2.04 9.18
CA VAL A 94 1.45 3.08 10.09
C VAL A 94 0.17 2.70 10.85
N LYS A 95 0.24 2.89 12.18
CA LYS A 95 -0.83 2.96 13.17
C LYS A 95 -1.96 3.89 12.69
N ARG A 96 -3.18 3.39 12.51
CA ARG A 96 -4.32 4.26 12.14
C ARG A 96 -4.66 5.22 13.29
N GLY A 97 -4.47 6.51 13.03
CA GLY A 97 -5.21 7.57 13.69
C GLY A 97 -6.69 7.51 13.29
N HIS A 98 -7.56 7.79 14.27
CA HIS A 98 -8.99 7.62 14.21
C HIS A 98 -9.67 8.49 13.14
N ALA A 99 -10.58 7.89 12.36
CA ALA A 99 -11.78 8.55 11.90
C ALA A 99 -12.90 7.50 11.87
N GLY A 100 -13.79 7.58 12.86
CA GLY A 100 -14.94 6.71 12.98
C GLY A 100 -15.97 6.99 11.88
N GLY A 101 -16.59 5.93 11.41
CA GLY A 101 -17.75 5.94 10.54
C GLY A 101 -18.24 4.51 10.47
N ALA A 102 -19.37 4.23 11.14
CA ALA A 102 -19.95 2.92 11.30
C ALA A 102 -20.23 2.24 9.95
N ALA A 103 -20.02 0.93 9.93
CA ALA A 103 -20.26 0.07 8.79
C ALA A 103 -21.76 0.04 8.41
N VAL A 104 -22.02 0.08 7.11
CA VAL A 104 -23.19 -0.56 6.52
C VAL A 104 -22.64 -1.63 5.58
N ALA A 105 -22.87 -2.89 5.97
CA ALA A 105 -22.59 -4.04 5.14
C ALA A 105 -23.63 -4.08 4.02
N VAL A 106 -23.17 -3.95 2.78
CA VAL A 106 -23.94 -4.32 1.60
C VAL A 106 -23.11 -5.35 0.86
N ASP A 107 -23.70 -6.52 0.68
CA ASP A 107 -23.18 -7.64 -0.07
C ASP A 107 -23.15 -7.24 -1.56
N GLU A 108 -21.98 -6.82 -2.06
CA GLU A 108 -21.74 -6.54 -3.47
C GLU A 108 -20.68 -7.50 -4.04
N PRO A 109 -20.85 -7.97 -5.28
CA PRO A 109 -20.02 -9.01 -5.87
C PRO A 109 -18.57 -8.55 -6.00
N LYS A 110 -17.64 -9.39 -5.53
CA LYS A 110 -16.19 -9.17 -5.65
C LYS A 110 -15.83 -8.82 -7.11
N PRO A 111 -15.16 -7.68 -7.37
CA PRO A 111 -14.70 -7.35 -8.71
C PRO A 111 -13.80 -8.48 -9.24
N ALA A 112 -14.00 -8.87 -10.49
CA ALA A 112 -13.20 -9.89 -11.15
C ALA A 112 -11.72 -9.47 -11.12
N LEU A 113 -10.91 -10.23 -10.39
CA LEU A 113 -9.46 -10.10 -10.34
C LEU A 113 -8.88 -10.49 -11.70
N ASP A 114 -7.77 -9.86 -12.10
CA ASP A 114 -7.08 -10.18 -13.35
C ASP A 114 -6.53 -11.63 -13.35
N GLN A 115 -6.17 -12.17 -14.52
CA GLN A 115 -5.68 -13.55 -14.70
C GLN A 115 -4.46 -13.93 -13.84
N LYS A 116 -3.83 -12.98 -13.14
CA LYS A 116 -2.72 -13.19 -12.20
C LYS A 116 -3.06 -12.86 -10.74
N GLY A 117 -4.32 -12.58 -10.41
CA GLY A 117 -4.85 -12.55 -9.04
C GLY A 117 -4.21 -11.54 -8.07
N THR A 118 -3.46 -10.54 -8.56
CA THR A 118 -2.65 -9.63 -7.73
C THR A 118 -3.06 -8.16 -7.85
N ARG A 119 -4.02 -7.83 -8.73
CA ARG A 119 -4.49 -6.46 -8.92
C ARG A 119 -6.00 -6.38 -8.81
N ARG A 120 -6.48 -5.42 -8.01
CA ARG A 120 -7.91 -5.10 -7.86
C ARG A 120 -8.50 -4.47 -9.14
N ALA A 121 -7.66 -3.92 -10.01
CA ALA A 121 -8.03 -3.43 -11.34
C ALA A 121 -6.81 -3.39 -12.30
N PRO A 122 -7.02 -3.59 -13.62
CA PRO A 122 -5.98 -3.40 -14.63
C PRO A 122 -5.44 -1.96 -14.65
N ARG A 123 -4.12 -1.79 -14.72
CA ARG A 123 -3.46 -0.49 -14.93
C ARG A 123 -3.23 -0.25 -16.40
N VAL A 124 -3.72 0.88 -16.90
CA VAL A 124 -3.54 1.34 -18.26
C VAL A 124 -2.39 2.34 -18.28
N ARG A 125 -1.34 2.06 -19.06
CA ARG A 125 -0.28 3.06 -19.28
C ARG A 125 -0.83 4.21 -20.12
N ILE A 126 -0.48 5.42 -19.72
CA ILE A 126 -0.99 6.65 -20.34
C ILE A 126 0.07 7.23 -21.29
N LYS A 127 -0.38 7.88 -22.37
CA LYS A 127 0.48 8.61 -23.30
C LYS A 127 1.25 9.72 -22.57
N ASP A 128 2.48 9.97 -23.02
CA ASP A 128 3.29 11.07 -22.50
C ASP A 128 2.59 12.43 -22.78
N GLY A 129 2.69 13.37 -21.85
CA GLY A 129 2.05 14.70 -21.96
C GLY A 129 0.61 14.78 -21.44
N VAL A 130 0.09 13.72 -20.82
CA VAL A 130 -1.19 13.77 -20.10
C VAL A 130 -0.93 14.13 -18.65
N ASP A 131 -1.48 15.27 -18.22
CA ASP A 131 -1.35 15.77 -16.86
C ASP A 131 -2.66 15.61 -16.07
N VAL A 132 -2.50 15.51 -14.75
CA VAL A 132 -3.56 15.58 -13.75
C VAL A 132 -3.19 16.63 -12.72
N ALA A 133 -4.16 17.18 -11.99
CA ALA A 133 -3.86 18.06 -10.86
C ALA A 133 -3.96 17.29 -9.54
N VAL A 134 -2.87 17.26 -8.78
CA VAL A 134 -2.79 16.70 -7.41
C VAL A 134 -2.74 17.85 -6.42
N ASP A 135 -3.79 18.01 -5.62
CA ASP A 135 -4.01 19.16 -4.73
C ASP A 135 -3.89 20.51 -5.46
N GLY A 136 -4.28 20.55 -6.74
CA GLY A 136 -4.17 21.73 -7.60
C GLY A 136 -2.82 21.89 -8.31
N ASN A 137 -1.81 21.09 -7.96
CA ASN A 137 -0.50 21.13 -8.62
C ASN A 137 -0.47 20.17 -9.82
N PRO A 138 0.03 20.58 -10.99
CA PRO A 138 0.14 19.69 -12.15
C PRO A 138 1.13 18.55 -11.86
N ALA A 139 0.75 17.35 -12.30
CA ALA A 139 1.58 16.15 -12.23
C ALA A 139 1.34 15.30 -13.48
N ALA A 140 2.43 14.78 -14.06
CA ALA A 140 2.36 13.92 -15.24
C ALA A 140 1.78 12.55 -14.86
N LEU A 141 0.78 12.11 -15.59
CA LEU A 141 0.12 10.82 -15.38
C LEU A 141 0.88 9.71 -16.11
N VAL A 142 1.31 8.69 -15.36
CA VAL A 142 2.12 7.58 -15.90
C VAL A 142 1.24 6.37 -16.21
N ASP A 143 0.41 5.98 -15.25
CA ASP A 143 -0.59 4.94 -15.40
C ASP A 143 -1.84 5.27 -14.59
N LEU A 144 -2.96 4.69 -15.01
CA LEU A 144 -4.26 4.90 -14.40
C LEU A 144 -5.03 3.59 -14.31
N SER A 145 -5.77 3.41 -13.22
CA SER A 145 -6.72 2.32 -12.99
C SER A 145 -7.93 2.86 -12.22
N THR A 146 -9.01 2.09 -12.16
CA THR A 146 -10.22 2.47 -11.41
C THR A 146 -9.96 2.63 -9.91
N VAL A 147 -8.92 2.00 -9.36
CA VAL A 147 -8.58 2.02 -7.93
C VAL A 147 -7.40 2.95 -7.59
N GLY A 148 -6.72 3.52 -8.59
CA GLY A 148 -5.54 4.34 -8.33
C GLY A 148 -4.77 4.77 -9.57
N ALA A 149 -3.73 5.57 -9.36
CA ALA A 149 -2.89 6.13 -10.41
C ALA A 149 -1.42 6.16 -10.01
N GLN A 150 -0.53 6.21 -11.01
CA GLN A 150 0.86 6.56 -10.81
C GLN A 150 1.15 7.91 -11.47
N VAL A 151 1.79 8.82 -10.73
CA VAL A 151 2.10 10.17 -11.18
C VAL A 151 3.57 10.53 -10.99
N VAL A 152 4.02 11.53 -11.73
CA VAL A 152 5.30 12.23 -11.50
C VAL A 152 4.99 13.71 -11.26
N SER A 153 5.28 14.18 -10.06
CA SER A 153 5.02 15.57 -9.64
C SER A 153 6.33 16.32 -9.37
N PRO A 154 6.43 17.61 -9.73
CA PRO A 154 7.52 18.46 -9.25
C PRO A 154 7.36 18.82 -7.76
N THR A 155 6.16 18.66 -7.19
CA THR A 155 5.88 18.95 -5.79
C THR A 155 6.13 17.72 -4.92
N VAL A 156 6.56 17.96 -3.67
CA VAL A 156 6.80 16.89 -2.70
C VAL A 156 5.50 16.15 -2.38
N LEU A 157 5.50 14.83 -2.59
CA LEU A 157 4.42 13.93 -2.19
C LEU A 157 4.93 13.02 -1.07
N LYS A 158 4.20 12.94 0.04
CA LYS A 158 4.57 12.12 1.21
C LYS A 158 3.67 10.88 1.31
N PRO A 159 4.20 9.71 1.68
CA PRO A 159 3.36 8.55 1.98
C PRO A 159 2.27 8.89 3.02
N ASN A 160 1.07 8.32 2.83
CA ASN A 160 -0.14 8.57 3.61
C ASN A 160 -0.71 9.99 3.53
N GLN A 161 -0.13 10.89 2.71
CA GLN A 161 -0.73 12.18 2.42
C GLN A 161 -2.06 11.97 1.68
N ARG A 162 -3.14 12.56 2.21
CA ARG A 162 -4.42 12.60 1.52
C ARG A 162 -4.34 13.67 0.43
N VAL A 163 -4.79 13.32 -0.76
CA VAL A 163 -4.73 14.18 -1.94
C VAL A 163 -6.06 14.18 -2.68
N ARG A 164 -6.38 15.31 -3.29
CA ARG A 164 -7.42 15.44 -4.31
C ARG A 164 -6.78 15.38 -5.68
N VAL A 165 -7.25 14.47 -6.51
CA VAL A 165 -6.80 14.32 -7.90
C VAL A 165 -7.91 14.79 -8.82
N ILE A 166 -7.56 15.67 -9.75
CA ILE A 166 -8.45 16.15 -10.81
C ILE A 166 -7.92 15.62 -12.13
N ILE A 167 -8.74 14.83 -12.82
CA ILE A 167 -8.40 14.15 -14.07
C ILE A 167 -9.23 14.76 -15.20
N GLY A 168 -8.54 15.16 -16.27
CA GLY A 168 -9.14 15.74 -17.47
C GLY A 168 -9.24 17.27 -17.44
N ASP A 169 -9.36 17.82 -18.64
CA ASP A 169 -9.39 19.24 -19.01
C ASP A 169 -10.77 19.70 -19.53
N GLY A 170 -11.76 18.80 -19.52
CA GLY A 170 -13.10 19.02 -20.08
C GLY A 170 -14.09 19.73 -19.15
N LYS A 171 -15.32 19.95 -19.67
CA LYS A 171 -16.43 20.66 -18.99
C LYS A 171 -16.83 20.08 -17.62
N VAL A 172 -16.54 18.81 -17.36
CA VAL A 172 -16.75 18.14 -16.06
C VAL A 172 -15.50 17.32 -15.74
N PRO A 173 -14.56 17.86 -14.93
CA PRO A 173 -13.36 17.13 -14.58
C PRO A 173 -13.68 16.03 -13.55
N LEU A 174 -13.06 14.87 -13.71
CA LEU A 174 -13.20 13.75 -12.78
C LEU A 174 -12.45 14.08 -11.50
N ARG A 175 -13.13 14.00 -10.36
CA ARG A 175 -12.55 14.29 -9.05
C ARG A 175 -12.42 12.99 -8.28
N CYS A 176 -11.18 12.62 -7.98
CA CYS A 176 -10.87 11.47 -7.14
C CYS A 176 -10.26 11.98 -5.84
N ASN A 177 -10.70 11.43 -4.71
CA ASN A 177 -9.98 11.60 -3.45
C ASN A 177 -9.15 10.35 -3.22
N GLY A 178 -7.93 10.51 -2.71
CA GLY A 178 -7.05 9.37 -2.49
C GLY A 178 -6.00 9.65 -1.43
N SER A 179 -5.11 8.67 -1.27
CA SER A 179 -3.91 8.79 -0.45
C SER A 179 -2.69 8.34 -1.23
N ILE A 180 -1.57 9.00 -0.99
CA ILE A 180 -0.28 8.57 -1.51
C ILE A 180 0.09 7.24 -0.84
N ALA A 181 0.03 6.15 -1.61
CA ALA A 181 0.39 4.81 -1.15
C ALA A 181 1.92 4.66 -1.02
N TRP A 182 2.67 5.31 -1.90
CA TRP A 182 4.13 5.40 -1.86
C TRP A 182 4.61 6.61 -2.65
N ALA A 183 5.81 7.10 -2.32
CA ALA A 183 6.50 8.15 -3.07
C ALA A 183 8.00 7.85 -3.13
N ALA A 184 8.63 8.16 -4.27
CA ALA A 184 10.05 8.02 -4.53
C ALA A 184 10.59 9.33 -5.12
N PHE A 185 11.70 9.80 -4.57
CA PHE A 185 12.40 10.97 -5.09
C PHE A 185 13.26 10.57 -6.29
N GLU A 186 13.12 11.29 -7.40
CA GLU A 186 13.91 11.13 -8.61
C GLU A 186 14.73 12.40 -8.88
N MET A 187 16.02 12.21 -9.16
CA MET A 187 16.92 13.26 -9.61
C MET A 187 17.56 12.84 -10.94
N PRO A 188 16.84 12.98 -12.06
CA PRO A 188 17.38 12.63 -13.37
C PRO A 188 18.46 13.64 -13.76
N LYS A 189 19.57 13.14 -14.34
CA LYS A 189 20.66 14.02 -14.79
C LYS A 189 20.14 15.06 -15.79
N GLY A 190 20.36 16.33 -15.50
CA GLY A 190 19.96 17.45 -16.36
C GLY A 190 18.47 17.79 -16.36
N MET A 191 17.66 17.20 -15.47
CA MET A 191 16.25 17.57 -15.29
C MET A 191 15.97 18.01 -13.85
N PRO A 192 14.90 18.81 -13.62
CA PRO A 192 14.45 19.14 -12.27
C PRO A 192 14.14 17.88 -11.44
N THR A 193 14.40 17.98 -10.14
CA THR A 193 14.00 16.97 -9.15
C THR A 193 12.49 16.78 -9.17
N ARG A 194 12.05 15.53 -9.04
CA ARG A 194 10.63 15.18 -9.10
C ARG A 194 10.31 14.01 -8.19
N TYR A 195 9.04 13.85 -7.88
CA TYR A 195 8.54 12.76 -7.05
C TYR A 195 7.68 11.85 -7.92
N ARG A 196 8.05 10.59 -8.01
CA ARG A 196 7.15 9.55 -8.53
C ARG A 196 6.32 9.02 -7.36
N ALA A 197 5.02 8.94 -7.53
CA ALA A 197 4.13 8.47 -6.48
C ALA A 197 3.02 7.56 -7.01
N GLY A 198 2.61 6.62 -6.18
CA GLY A 198 1.38 5.87 -6.36
C GLY A 198 0.27 6.45 -5.50
N ILE A 199 -0.89 6.67 -6.11
CA ILE A 199 -2.11 7.17 -5.46
C ILE A 199 -3.12 6.02 -5.40
N ASP A 200 -3.65 5.77 -4.21
CA ASP A 200 -4.81 4.88 -3.99
C ASP A 200 -6.06 5.76 -3.87
N PHE A 201 -7.05 5.56 -4.75
CA PHE A 201 -8.31 6.31 -4.74
C PHE A 201 -9.34 5.75 -3.73
N GLY A 202 -9.02 4.61 -3.10
CA GLY A 202 -9.95 3.89 -2.26
C GLY A 202 -11.21 3.47 -3.03
N LEU A 203 -12.37 3.58 -2.39
CA LEU A 203 -13.69 3.20 -2.94
C LEU A 203 -14.43 4.39 -3.57
N THR A 204 -13.81 5.58 -3.68
CA THR A 204 -14.56 6.83 -3.94
C THR A 204 -14.42 7.38 -5.35
N ALA A 205 -13.65 6.75 -6.23
CA ALA A 205 -13.52 7.19 -7.61
C ALA A 205 -14.71 6.75 -8.46
N ASP A 206 -15.15 7.63 -9.37
CA ASP A 206 -16.05 7.28 -10.48
C ASP A 206 -15.33 6.29 -11.41
N ALA A 207 -15.62 5.00 -11.24
CA ALA A 207 -14.93 3.93 -11.94
C ALA A 207 -15.11 4.00 -13.46
N ASP A 208 -16.31 4.35 -13.93
CA ASP A 208 -16.63 4.43 -15.36
C ASP A 208 -15.94 5.63 -16.01
N GLY A 209 -15.99 6.79 -15.35
CA GLY A 209 -15.27 7.98 -15.78
C GLY A 209 -13.76 7.74 -15.89
N VAL A 210 -13.17 7.17 -14.84
CA VAL A 210 -11.74 6.86 -14.79
C VAL A 210 -11.34 5.82 -15.84
N HIS A 211 -12.16 4.77 -16.04
CA HIS A 211 -11.91 3.75 -17.06
C HIS A 211 -11.94 4.35 -18.47
N ASN A 212 -12.95 5.15 -18.79
CA ASN A 212 -13.10 5.78 -20.10
C ASN A 212 -11.95 6.75 -20.40
N PHE A 213 -11.53 7.52 -19.41
CA PHE A 213 -10.35 8.38 -19.53
C PHE A 213 -9.08 7.57 -19.80
N ALA A 214 -8.88 6.49 -19.04
CA ALA A 214 -7.73 5.61 -19.19
C ALA A 214 -7.64 5.00 -20.60
N GLN A 215 -8.76 4.52 -21.16
CA GLN A 215 -8.78 3.96 -22.52
C GLN A 215 -8.51 5.02 -23.59
N LYS A 216 -9.11 6.20 -23.47
CA LYS A 216 -8.91 7.31 -24.41
C LYS A 216 -7.44 7.75 -24.49
N HIS A 217 -6.75 7.77 -23.35
CA HIS A 217 -5.38 8.25 -23.24
C HIS A 217 -4.34 7.13 -23.14
N LYS A 218 -4.75 5.88 -23.42
CA LYS A 218 -3.87 4.70 -23.38
C LYS A 218 -2.70 4.84 -24.36
N LYS A 219 -1.49 4.54 -23.90
CA LYS A 219 -0.30 4.44 -24.75
C LYS A 219 -0.45 3.24 -25.69
N SER A 220 -0.37 3.51 -26.99
CA SER A 220 -0.44 2.51 -28.08
C SER A 220 0.72 1.54 -28.02
#